data_AF-A0AAN7Q002-F1
#
_entry.id   AF-A0AAN7Q002-F1
#
_cell.length_a   1.000
_cell.length_b   1.000
_cell.length_c   1.000
_cell.angle_alpha   90.00
_cell.angle_beta   90.00
_cell.angle_gamma   90.00
#
_symmetry.space_group_name_H-M   'P 1'
#
loop_
_entity.id
_entity.type
_entity.pdbx_description
1 polymer ?
#
loop_
_entity_poly.entity_id
_entity_poly.type
_entity_poly.pdbx_seq_one_letter_code
_entity_poly.pdbx_strand_id
1 'polypeptide(L)'
;MGKIPVVEFSNGSLVPGSESWIQASKIVVEALQDHGCFIAECKDFSLELHDTIFSVTEELFNLPHETKIKNTNEKPSHGYIAKVPGTPLLEGLNIDHAETLEECRNFTQLMWPAGNDRFCKAANSFAQLIKSLEAMVMRMVFESYGLEKHYESYMDAATLLMRFLKYQNPDGIKANVNPIAHTDKSFISFLHQANVRGLEVMTKDGEWFTFQLSPSAFMIMAGDGCLAWSNGRIKACYHRVSVRDDNQVRYSLGVFSYQRGVIKTPDELINEEHPQQYKPFNHIDFLCYYDSSKGREKAESLIKTYCGV
;
A
#
# COMPACT_ATOMS: atom_id res chain seq x y z
N MET A 1 22.84 0.93 -12.60
CA MET A 1 21.88 1.08 -11.50
C MET A 1 20.50 1.25 -12.12
N GLY A 2 19.66 0.21 -12.07
CA GLY A 2 18.28 0.31 -12.51
C GLY A 2 17.54 1.36 -11.68
N LYS A 3 16.98 2.38 -12.34
CA LYS A 3 16.12 3.37 -11.69
C LYS A 3 14.69 2.83 -11.63
N ILE A 4 14.02 2.97 -10.49
CA ILE A 4 12.57 2.73 -10.41
C ILE A 4 11.88 3.71 -11.38
N PRO A 5 11.02 3.24 -12.30
CA PRO A 5 10.32 4.12 -13.23
C PRO A 5 9.44 5.16 -12.52
N VAL A 6 9.39 6.35 -13.10
CA VAL A 6 8.52 7.45 -12.65
C VAL A 6 7.48 7.71 -13.72
N VAL A 7 6.21 7.78 -13.33
CA VAL A 7 5.09 8.07 -14.21
C VAL A 7 4.35 9.29 -13.68
N GLU A 8 4.13 10.28 -14.54
CA GLU A 8 3.38 11.48 -14.16
C GLU A 8 1.87 11.23 -14.28
N PHE A 9 1.15 11.44 -13.19
CA PHE A 9 -0.31 11.42 -13.15
C PHE A 9 -0.81 12.85 -12.98
N SER A 10 -1.68 13.28 -13.89
CA SER A 10 -2.46 14.49 -13.71
C SER A 10 -3.86 14.35 -14.29
N ASN A 11 -4.83 15.03 -13.69
CA ASN A 11 -6.20 15.10 -14.13
C ASN A 11 -6.22 15.67 -15.55
N GLY A 12 -6.71 14.88 -16.49
CA GLY A 12 -6.86 15.26 -17.90
C GLY A 12 -5.66 15.00 -18.81
N SER A 13 -4.49 14.56 -18.33
CA SER A 13 -3.34 14.22 -19.21
C SER A 13 -3.31 12.74 -19.64
N LEU A 14 -3.91 11.87 -18.83
CA LEU A 14 -4.00 10.43 -19.06
C LEU A 14 -5.45 10.06 -19.39
N VAL A 15 -5.89 10.42 -20.58
CA VAL A 15 -7.22 10.06 -21.09
C VAL A 15 -7.17 8.64 -21.65
N PRO A 16 -8.00 7.69 -21.18
CA PRO A 16 -8.00 6.33 -21.70
C PRO A 16 -8.07 6.26 -23.23
N GLY A 17 -7.16 5.50 -23.83
CA GLY A 17 -7.02 5.35 -25.28
C GLY A 17 -6.18 6.42 -25.99
N SER A 18 -5.71 7.47 -25.30
CA SER A 18 -4.74 8.42 -25.88
C SER A 18 -3.35 7.81 -26.02
N GLU A 19 -2.48 8.43 -26.82
CA GLU A 19 -1.07 8.03 -26.94
C GLU A 19 -0.35 8.13 -25.58
N SER A 20 -0.61 9.19 -24.81
CA SER A 20 -0.05 9.35 -23.46
C SER A 20 -0.49 8.24 -22.52
N TRP A 21 -1.74 7.80 -22.62
CA TRP A 21 -2.26 6.67 -21.85
C TRP A 21 -1.58 5.36 -22.23
N ILE A 22 -1.48 5.05 -23.52
CA ILE A 22 -0.83 3.81 -23.99
C ILE A 22 0.64 3.76 -23.52
N GLN A 23 1.36 4.88 -23.65
CA GLN A 23 2.75 4.96 -23.22
C GLN A 23 2.89 4.83 -21.69
N ALA A 24 2.00 5.46 -20.92
CA ALA A 24 1.99 5.32 -19.46
C ALA A 24 1.64 3.90 -19.03
N SER A 25 0.63 3.27 -19.64
CA SER A 25 0.23 1.88 -19.37
C SER A 25 1.39 0.91 -19.55
N LYS A 26 2.15 1.08 -20.64
CA LYS A 26 3.35 0.26 -20.91
C LYS A 26 4.38 0.41 -19.80
N ILE A 27 4.70 1.64 -19.38
CA ILE A 27 5.68 1.90 -18.32
C ILE A 27 5.20 1.32 -16.99
N VAL A 28 3.92 1.53 -16.64
CA VAL A 28 3.33 1.01 -15.40
C VAL A 28 3.42 -0.51 -15.35
N VAL A 29 2.99 -1.20 -16.41
CA VAL A 29 2.97 -2.66 -16.44
C VAL A 29 4.38 -3.25 -16.46
N GLU A 30 5.29 -2.71 -17.26
CA GLU A 30 6.70 -3.14 -17.27
C GLU A 30 7.34 -2.94 -15.89
N ALA A 31 7.08 -1.80 -15.22
CA ALA A 31 7.61 -1.54 -13.88
C ALA A 31 7.07 -2.52 -12.83
N LEU A 32 5.77 -2.85 -12.88
CA LEU A 32 5.15 -3.83 -11.99
C LEU A 32 5.65 -5.26 -12.26
N GLN A 33 5.90 -5.62 -13.52
CA GLN A 33 6.49 -6.92 -13.88
C GLN A 33 7.96 -7.02 -13.45
N ASP A 34 8.74 -5.96 -13.64
CA ASP A 34 10.18 -5.96 -13.36
C ASP A 34 10.50 -5.79 -11.88
N HIS A 35 9.87 -4.80 -11.24
CA HIS A 35 10.20 -4.31 -9.90
C HIS A 35 9.07 -4.51 -8.88
N GLY A 36 7.86 -4.83 -9.33
CA GLY A 36 6.68 -4.84 -8.46
C GLY A 36 6.24 -3.44 -8.01
N CYS A 37 6.87 -2.38 -8.50
CA CYS A 37 6.59 -1.01 -8.08
C CYS A 37 7.00 0.03 -9.12
N PHE A 38 6.44 1.23 -8.96
CA PHE A 38 6.84 2.44 -9.68
C PHE A 38 6.54 3.67 -8.82
N ILE A 39 7.07 4.82 -9.21
CA ILE A 39 6.78 6.11 -8.56
C ILE A 39 5.73 6.83 -9.39
N ALA A 40 4.61 7.19 -8.76
CA ALA A 40 3.60 8.06 -9.35
C ALA A 40 3.83 9.50 -8.89
N GLU A 41 4.08 10.40 -9.83
CA GLU A 41 4.19 11.83 -9.59
C GLU A 41 2.82 12.48 -9.84
N CYS A 42 2.10 12.80 -8.77
CA CYS A 42 0.70 13.22 -8.83
C CYS A 42 0.60 14.75 -8.74
N LYS A 43 0.48 15.42 -9.89
CA LYS A 43 0.47 16.89 -9.94
C LYS A 43 -0.76 17.52 -9.28
N ASP A 44 -1.88 16.79 -9.22
CA ASP A 44 -3.09 17.25 -8.54
C ASP A 44 -3.04 17.06 -7.02
N PHE A 45 -2.03 16.36 -6.51
CA PHE A 45 -1.84 16.27 -5.08
C PHE A 45 -1.28 17.60 -4.58
N SER A 46 -2.17 18.42 -4.02
CA SER A 46 -1.82 19.76 -3.58
C SER A 46 -0.87 19.73 -2.38
N LEU A 47 0.07 20.67 -2.36
CA LEU A 47 0.92 20.91 -1.18
C LEU A 47 0.07 21.11 0.09
N GLU A 48 -1.10 21.75 -0.04
CA GLU A 48 -2.04 21.93 1.07
C GLU A 48 -2.54 20.61 1.65
N LEU A 49 -2.89 19.61 0.81
CA LEU A 49 -3.34 18.32 1.31
C LEU A 49 -2.17 17.53 1.90
N HIS A 50 -0.98 17.61 1.31
CA HIS A 50 0.26 17.05 1.89
C HIS A 50 0.52 17.60 3.30
N ASP A 51 0.60 18.92 3.45
CA ASP A 51 0.87 19.56 4.73
C ASP A 51 -0.22 19.25 5.75
N THR A 52 -1.49 19.27 5.32
CA THR A 52 -2.63 19.00 6.20
C THR A 52 -2.63 17.55 6.66
N ILE A 53 -2.46 16.57 5.78
CA ILE A 53 -2.54 15.15 6.16
C ILE A 53 -1.45 14.78 7.16
N PHE A 54 -0.23 15.30 7.00
CA PHE A 54 0.85 15.04 7.94
C PHE A 54 0.71 15.80 9.26
N SER A 55 0.21 17.04 9.23
CA SER A 55 -0.10 17.79 10.45
C SER A 55 -1.15 17.06 11.29
N VAL A 56 -2.25 16.58 10.70
CA VAL A 56 -3.27 15.84 11.46
C VAL A 56 -2.82 14.43 11.84
N THR A 57 -1.85 13.85 11.11
CA THR A 57 -1.18 12.59 11.51
C THR A 57 -0.36 12.78 12.78
N GLU A 58 0.38 13.89 12.89
CA GLU A 58 1.12 14.20 14.11
C GLU A 58 0.17 14.39 15.30
N GLU A 59 -0.92 15.15 15.12
CA GLU A 59 -1.99 15.32 16.13
C GLU A 59 -2.58 13.97 16.57
N LEU A 60 -2.85 13.06 15.61
CA LEU A 60 -3.35 11.72 15.88
C LEU A 60 -2.39 10.94 16.80
N PHE A 61 -1.09 10.96 16.52
CA PHE A 61 -0.11 10.23 17.33
C PHE A 61 0.18 10.87 18.69
N ASN A 62 -0.14 12.15 18.87
CA ASN A 62 -0.05 12.88 20.14
C ASN A 62 -1.24 12.60 21.09
N LEU A 63 -2.27 11.90 20.63
CA LEU A 63 -3.34 11.43 21.51
C LEU A 63 -2.83 10.48 22.61
N PRO A 64 -3.50 10.44 23.78
CA PRO A 64 -3.20 9.47 24.83
C PRO A 64 -3.21 8.02 24.30
N HIS A 65 -2.30 7.19 24.80
CA HIS A 65 -2.22 5.78 24.42
C HIS A 65 -3.55 5.03 24.60
N GLU A 66 -4.24 5.29 25.72
CA GLU A 66 -5.57 4.73 26.03
C GLU A 66 -6.67 5.11 25.02
N THR A 67 -6.51 6.22 24.29
CA THR A 67 -7.39 6.59 23.18
C THR A 67 -7.02 5.80 21.93
N LYS A 68 -5.73 5.73 21.60
CA LYS A 68 -5.23 5.07 20.39
C LYS A 68 -5.54 3.56 20.37
N ILE A 69 -5.42 2.87 21.51
CA ILE A 69 -5.73 1.43 21.62
C ILE A 69 -7.22 1.09 21.42
N LYS A 70 -8.12 2.09 21.41
CA LYS A 70 -9.53 1.86 21.09
C LYS A 70 -9.76 1.56 19.61
N ASN A 71 -8.81 1.90 18.73
CA ASN A 71 -8.85 1.52 17.33
C ASN A 71 -8.66 0.00 17.24
N THR A 72 -9.74 -0.77 17.27
CA THR A 72 -9.74 -2.23 17.17
C THR A 72 -10.43 -2.67 15.89
N ASN A 73 -10.03 -3.80 15.31
CA ASN A 73 -10.67 -4.40 14.14
C ASN A 73 -10.55 -5.93 14.24
N GLU A 74 -11.54 -6.66 13.72
CA GLU A 74 -11.52 -8.13 13.65
C GLU A 74 -10.51 -8.64 12.62
N LYS A 75 -10.31 -7.89 11.52
CA LYS A 75 -9.31 -8.20 10.50
C LYS A 75 -7.90 -7.96 11.08
N PRO A 76 -6.95 -8.88 10.89
CA PRO A 76 -5.57 -8.71 11.36
C PRO A 76 -4.94 -7.43 10.83
N SER A 77 -4.18 -6.72 11.68
CA SER A 77 -3.46 -5.49 11.31
C SER A 77 -4.33 -4.31 10.79
N HIS A 78 -5.66 -4.36 10.95
CA HIS A 78 -6.58 -3.28 10.56
C HIS A 78 -7.01 -2.36 11.71
N GLY A 79 -6.59 -2.66 12.95
CA GLY A 79 -6.74 -1.79 14.12
C GLY A 79 -5.43 -1.13 14.51
N TYR A 80 -5.28 -0.76 15.77
CA TYR A 80 -4.07 -0.20 16.34
C TYR A 80 -2.92 -1.20 16.26
N ILE A 81 -1.79 -0.77 15.69
CA ILE A 81 -0.57 -1.54 15.59
C ILE A 81 0.35 -1.06 16.70
N ALA A 82 0.43 -1.86 17.76
CA ALA A 82 1.33 -1.64 18.86
C ALA A 82 2.74 -2.14 18.54
N LYS A 83 3.71 -1.66 19.32
CA LYS A 83 5.12 -2.09 19.36
C LYS A 83 5.26 -3.61 19.49
N VAL A 84 5.14 -4.34 18.39
CA VAL A 84 5.33 -5.80 18.35
C VAL A 84 6.73 -6.10 18.87
N PRO A 85 6.94 -7.17 19.67
CA PRO A 85 8.28 -7.63 19.99
C PRO A 85 9.11 -7.81 18.70
N GLY A 86 10.19 -7.02 18.55
CA GLY A 86 11.00 -6.96 17.33
C GLY A 86 10.70 -5.81 16.35
N THR A 87 9.70 -4.97 16.62
CA THR A 87 9.47 -3.66 15.96
C THR A 87 9.14 -2.57 17.00
N PRO A 88 9.96 -2.39 18.06
CA PRO A 88 9.63 -1.52 19.20
C PRO A 88 9.49 -0.03 18.84
N LEU A 89 9.76 0.30 17.57
CA LEU A 89 9.89 1.64 17.02
C LEU A 89 8.66 2.07 16.21
N LEU A 90 7.79 1.12 15.85
CA LEU A 90 6.63 1.34 14.98
C LEU A 90 5.34 1.44 15.80
N GLU A 91 4.56 2.48 15.55
CA GLU A 91 3.19 2.63 15.99
C GLU A 91 2.31 2.93 14.77
N GLY A 92 1.13 2.32 14.70
CA GLY A 92 0.21 2.52 13.58
C GLY A 92 -1.25 2.60 14.01
N LEU A 93 -2.01 3.39 13.28
CA LEU A 93 -3.46 3.54 13.43
C LEU A 93 -4.10 3.40 12.05
N ASN A 94 -5.28 2.79 12.00
CA ASN A 94 -5.86 2.38 10.74
C ASN A 94 -7.34 2.80 10.64
N ILE A 95 -7.73 3.25 9.44
CA ILE A 95 -9.11 3.45 9.01
C ILE A 95 -9.38 2.40 7.94
N ASP A 96 -10.18 1.40 8.28
CA ASP A 96 -10.71 0.44 7.32
C ASP A 96 -11.79 1.12 6.47
N HIS A 97 -11.88 0.79 5.19
CA HIS A 97 -12.81 1.43 4.25
C HIS A 97 -12.70 2.98 4.21
N ALA A 98 -11.48 3.51 4.25
CA ALA A 98 -11.19 4.94 4.29
C ALA A 98 -11.73 5.71 3.07
N GLU A 99 -12.02 5.02 1.97
CA GLU A 99 -12.72 5.57 0.81
C GLU A 99 -14.17 6.01 1.10
N THR A 100 -14.71 5.69 2.28
CA THR A 100 -16.03 6.13 2.70
C THR A 100 -15.92 7.23 3.75
N LEU A 101 -16.75 8.27 3.59
CA LEU A 101 -16.75 9.39 4.54
C LEU A 101 -17.27 8.97 5.93
N GLU A 102 -18.19 8.00 5.96
CA GLU A 102 -18.74 7.45 7.20
C GLU A 102 -17.65 6.80 8.06
N GLU A 103 -16.78 5.96 7.49
CA GLU A 103 -15.73 5.30 8.27
C GLU A 103 -14.65 6.28 8.73
N CYS A 104 -14.35 7.30 7.93
CA CYS A 104 -13.51 8.41 8.38
C CYS A 104 -14.15 9.15 9.58
N ARG A 105 -15.47 9.37 9.58
CA ARG A 105 -16.20 9.99 10.71
C ARG A 105 -16.21 9.10 11.94
N ASN A 106 -16.47 7.81 11.78
CA ASN A 106 -16.47 6.83 12.87
C ASN A 106 -15.11 6.79 13.58
N PHE A 107 -14.02 6.67 12.80
CA PHE A 107 -12.67 6.74 13.35
C PHE A 107 -12.40 8.09 14.03
N THR A 108 -12.82 9.20 13.43
CA THR A 108 -12.63 10.53 13.99
C THR A 108 -13.34 10.68 15.33
N GLN A 109 -14.60 10.25 15.46
CA GLN A 109 -15.36 10.30 16.71
C GLN A 109 -14.73 9.41 17.80
N LEU A 110 -14.16 8.26 17.40
CA LEU A 110 -13.46 7.37 18.31
C LEU A 110 -12.19 8.01 18.90
N MET A 111 -11.41 8.69 18.06
CA MET A 111 -10.16 9.36 18.46
C MET A 111 -10.41 10.71 19.15
N TRP A 112 -11.41 11.46 18.68
CA TRP A 112 -11.82 12.76 19.20
C TRP A 112 -13.35 12.78 19.40
N PRO A 113 -13.85 12.45 20.60
CA PRO A 113 -15.29 12.47 20.89
C PRO A 113 -15.96 13.84 20.71
N ALA A 114 -15.18 14.92 20.80
CA ALA A 114 -15.64 16.29 20.53
C ALA A 114 -15.67 16.65 19.03
N GLY A 115 -15.21 15.75 18.16
CA GLY A 115 -15.06 15.96 16.72
C GLY A 115 -13.68 16.51 16.32
N ASN A 116 -13.27 16.20 15.09
CA ASN A 116 -12.12 16.79 14.42
C ASN A 116 -12.37 16.80 12.90
N ASP A 117 -13.17 17.75 12.44
CA ASP A 117 -13.55 17.87 11.02
C ASP A 117 -12.34 18.00 10.09
N ARG A 118 -11.27 18.64 10.56
CA ARG A 118 -10.02 18.81 9.80
C ARG A 118 -9.37 17.44 9.54
N PHE A 119 -9.23 16.61 10.58
CA PHE A 119 -8.73 15.24 10.42
C PHE A 119 -9.64 14.42 9.49
N CYS A 120 -10.95 14.42 9.75
CA CYS A 120 -11.91 13.62 8.98
C CYS A 120 -11.88 13.96 7.48
N LYS A 121 -11.87 15.26 7.14
CA LYS A 121 -11.80 15.73 5.76
C LYS A 121 -10.48 15.39 5.11
N ALA A 122 -9.36 15.64 5.80
CA ALA A 122 -8.03 15.34 5.26
C ALA A 122 -7.85 13.85 4.97
N ALA A 123 -8.22 12.98 5.91
CA ALA A 123 -8.14 11.53 5.75
C ALA A 123 -9.01 11.05 4.57
N ASN A 124 -10.27 11.50 4.49
CA ASN A 124 -11.14 11.09 3.39
C ASN A 124 -10.68 11.65 2.03
N SER A 125 -10.24 12.91 1.96
CA SER A 125 -9.70 13.50 0.73
C SER A 125 -8.45 12.77 0.24
N PHE A 126 -7.55 12.40 1.15
CA PHE A 126 -6.38 11.58 0.80
C PHE A 126 -6.82 10.18 0.31
N ALA A 127 -7.81 9.55 0.96
CA ALA A 127 -8.35 8.27 0.52
C ALA A 127 -9.01 8.34 -0.87
N GLN A 128 -9.77 9.41 -1.17
CA GLN A 128 -10.38 9.61 -2.49
C GLN A 128 -9.33 9.77 -3.58
N LEU A 129 -8.26 10.53 -3.32
CA LEU A 129 -7.14 10.66 -4.24
C LEU A 129 -6.53 9.29 -4.56
N ILE A 130 -6.26 8.49 -3.53
CA ILE A 130 -5.71 7.14 -3.73
C ILE A 130 -6.70 6.25 -4.49
N LYS A 131 -8.01 6.32 -4.20
CA LYS A 131 -9.04 5.58 -4.95
C LYS A 131 -9.01 5.93 -6.44
N SER A 132 -8.86 7.21 -6.78
CA SER A 132 -8.73 7.65 -8.17
C SER A 132 -7.43 7.17 -8.82
N LEU A 133 -6.31 7.18 -8.08
CA LEU A 133 -5.04 6.62 -8.55
C LEU A 133 -5.14 5.11 -8.78
N GLU A 134 -5.75 4.35 -7.88
CA GLU A 134 -5.99 2.92 -8.05
C GLU A 134 -6.84 2.65 -9.30
N ALA A 135 -7.93 3.38 -9.49
CA ALA A 135 -8.76 3.24 -10.67
C ALA A 135 -7.96 3.43 -11.97
N MET A 136 -7.12 4.48 -12.04
CA MET A 136 -6.28 4.72 -13.22
C MET A 136 -5.24 3.60 -13.42
N VAL A 137 -4.46 3.28 -12.37
CA VAL A 137 -3.39 2.27 -12.45
C VAL A 137 -3.94 0.90 -12.80
N MET A 138 -5.02 0.48 -12.13
CA MET A 138 -5.60 -0.82 -12.39
C MET A 138 -6.23 -0.87 -13.77
N ARG A 139 -6.90 0.19 -14.24
CA ARG A 139 -7.40 0.23 -15.62
C ARG A 139 -6.29 0.01 -16.65
N MET A 140 -5.13 0.65 -16.47
CA MET A 140 -3.95 0.42 -17.33
C MET A 140 -3.49 -1.04 -17.30
N VAL A 141 -3.48 -1.67 -16.13
CA VAL A 141 -3.10 -3.08 -15.95
C VAL A 141 -4.11 -4.01 -16.62
N PHE A 142 -5.41 -3.80 -16.41
CA PHE A 142 -6.48 -4.61 -17.01
C PHE A 142 -6.47 -4.50 -18.55
N GLU A 143 -6.37 -3.29 -19.10
CA GLU A 143 -6.29 -3.08 -20.56
C GLU A 143 -5.03 -3.72 -21.16
N SER A 144 -3.87 -3.59 -20.51
CA SER A 144 -2.61 -4.16 -21.01
C SER A 144 -2.59 -5.69 -21.04
N TYR A 145 -3.44 -6.34 -20.24
CA TYR A 145 -3.62 -7.79 -20.26
C TYR A 145 -4.85 -8.25 -21.05
N GLY A 146 -5.59 -7.35 -21.70
CA GLY A 146 -6.82 -7.68 -22.43
C GLY A 146 -7.95 -8.20 -21.52
N LEU A 147 -8.04 -7.64 -20.31
CA LEU A 147 -8.95 -8.07 -19.24
C LEU A 147 -10.02 -7.02 -18.91
N GLU A 148 -10.31 -6.09 -19.82
CA GLU A 148 -11.18 -4.93 -19.60
C GLU A 148 -12.55 -5.30 -19.03
N LYS A 149 -13.10 -6.44 -19.44
CA LYS A 149 -14.39 -6.96 -18.94
C LYS A 149 -14.42 -7.26 -17.45
N HIS A 150 -13.26 -7.43 -16.81
CA HIS A 150 -13.12 -7.75 -15.39
C HIS A 150 -12.86 -6.51 -14.51
N TYR A 151 -12.58 -5.35 -15.12
CA TYR A 151 -12.17 -4.13 -14.41
C TYR A 151 -13.24 -3.61 -13.44
N GLU A 152 -14.50 -3.50 -13.88
CA GLU A 152 -15.58 -2.98 -13.02
C GLU A 152 -15.81 -3.89 -11.80
N SER A 153 -15.79 -5.21 -12.00
CA SER A 153 -15.90 -6.17 -10.90
C SER A 153 -14.75 -6.06 -9.90
N TYR A 154 -13.54 -5.75 -10.36
CA TYR A 154 -12.40 -5.49 -9.48
C TYR A 154 -12.60 -4.22 -8.66
N MET A 155 -13.04 -3.13 -9.29
CA MET A 155 -13.24 -1.85 -8.61
C MET A 155 -14.38 -1.93 -7.60
N ASP A 156 -15.45 -2.65 -7.91
CA ASP A 156 -16.58 -2.88 -6.99
C ASP A 156 -16.13 -3.64 -5.75
N ALA A 157 -15.24 -4.63 -5.90
CA ALA A 157 -14.73 -5.46 -4.82
C ALA A 157 -13.57 -4.82 -4.03
N ALA A 158 -12.91 -3.80 -4.55
CA ALA A 158 -11.81 -3.10 -3.88
C ALA A 158 -12.28 -2.35 -2.62
N THR A 159 -11.42 -2.33 -1.60
CA THR A 159 -11.61 -1.63 -0.31
C THR A 159 -10.27 -1.06 0.14
N LEU A 160 -10.24 0.15 0.69
CA LEU A 160 -8.99 0.81 1.10
C LEU A 160 -8.81 0.81 2.62
N LEU A 161 -7.72 0.19 3.08
CA LEU A 161 -7.21 0.38 4.44
C LEU A 161 -6.22 1.54 4.44
N MET A 162 -6.55 2.66 5.09
CA MET A 162 -5.60 3.75 5.33
C MET A 162 -4.88 3.52 6.65
N ARG A 163 -3.55 3.57 6.61
CA ARG A 163 -2.66 3.40 7.76
C ARG A 163 -1.80 4.64 7.95
N PHE A 164 -1.93 5.23 9.13
CA PHE A 164 -1.03 6.23 9.67
C PHE A 164 0.11 5.50 10.38
N LEU A 165 1.36 5.87 10.10
CA LEU A 165 2.54 5.24 10.70
C LEU A 165 3.44 6.29 11.32
N LYS A 166 3.86 6.01 12.56
CA LYS A 166 4.92 6.70 13.28
C LYS A 166 6.06 5.73 13.53
N TYR A 167 7.26 6.12 13.13
CA TYR A 167 8.48 5.42 13.47
C TYR A 167 9.41 6.36 14.24
N GLN A 168 9.94 5.90 15.37
CA GLN A 168 10.91 6.67 16.16
C GLN A 168 12.00 5.74 16.69
N ASN A 169 13.26 5.99 16.34
CA ASN A 169 14.41 5.32 16.94
C ASN A 169 14.71 5.99 18.32
N PRO A 170 14.59 5.30 19.46
CA PRO A 170 14.92 5.86 20.76
C PRO A 170 16.42 6.05 20.92
N ASP A 171 16.81 7.07 21.69
CA ASP A 171 18.19 7.45 21.95
C ASP A 171 19.06 6.25 22.36
N GLY A 172 20.23 6.13 21.72
CA GLY A 172 21.28 5.19 22.11
C GLY A 172 21.09 3.74 21.69
N ILE A 173 19.97 3.38 21.04
CA ILE A 173 19.83 2.06 20.43
C ILE A 173 20.36 2.14 18.99
N LYS A 174 21.55 1.55 18.76
CA LYS A 174 22.00 1.18 17.40
C LYS A 174 21.06 0.10 16.87
N ALA A 175 19.88 0.50 16.41
CA ALA A 175 18.82 -0.42 16.06
C ALA A 175 19.10 -1.05 14.69
N ASN A 176 19.70 -2.24 14.68
CA ASN A 176 19.46 -3.22 13.60
C ASN A 176 18.03 -3.80 13.73
N VAL A 177 17.02 -2.93 13.86
CA VAL A 177 15.60 -3.30 14.06
C VAL A 177 14.73 -2.55 13.06
N ASN A 178 15.22 -2.50 11.82
CA ASN A 178 14.40 -2.17 10.66
C ASN A 178 13.27 -3.22 10.54
N PRO A 179 12.03 -2.84 10.17
CA PRO A 179 11.03 -3.80 9.75
C PRO A 179 11.67 -4.80 8.78
N ILE A 180 11.53 -6.09 9.08
CA ILE A 180 12.09 -7.15 8.24
C ILE A 180 11.58 -6.93 6.82
N ALA A 181 12.48 -7.04 5.84
CA ALA A 181 12.10 -6.91 4.45
C ALA A 181 10.99 -7.93 4.11
N HIS A 182 9.93 -7.44 3.47
CA HIS A 182 8.71 -8.21 3.24
C HIS A 182 8.01 -7.76 1.96
N THR A 183 6.99 -8.52 1.56
CA THR A 183 6.00 -8.12 0.56
C THR A 183 4.69 -7.79 1.25
N ASP A 184 3.94 -6.84 0.70
CA ASP A 184 2.59 -6.54 1.19
C ASP A 184 1.63 -7.68 0.89
N LYS A 185 0.67 -7.88 1.80
CA LYS A 185 -0.40 -8.87 1.64
C LYS A 185 -1.64 -8.31 0.94
N SER A 186 -1.61 -7.01 0.63
CA SER A 186 -2.63 -6.31 -0.15
C SER A 186 -2.63 -6.77 -1.62
N PHE A 187 -3.59 -6.25 -2.39
CA PHE A 187 -3.55 -6.33 -3.84
C PHE A 187 -2.55 -5.30 -4.38
N ILE A 188 -2.74 -4.03 -4.04
CA ILE A 188 -1.86 -2.91 -4.39
C ILE A 188 -1.77 -1.92 -3.22
N SER A 189 -0.62 -1.27 -3.08
CA SER A 189 -0.30 -0.36 -1.97
C SER A 189 0.21 0.98 -2.48
N PHE A 190 -0.15 2.05 -1.78
CA PHE A 190 0.24 3.42 -2.08
C PHE A 190 0.92 4.01 -0.84
N LEU A 191 2.22 4.28 -0.93
CA LEU A 191 3.01 4.79 0.19
C LEU A 191 3.43 6.25 -0.05
N HIS A 192 3.27 7.06 1.00
CA HIS A 192 3.64 8.47 1.01
C HIS A 192 4.41 8.82 2.30
N GLN A 193 5.40 9.71 2.21
CA GLN A 193 6.30 10.05 3.32
C GLN A 193 6.61 11.55 3.34
N ALA A 194 6.68 12.13 4.54
CA ALA A 194 6.89 13.57 4.71
C ALA A 194 8.35 13.95 4.88
N ASN A 195 8.93 13.56 6.02
CA ASN A 195 10.02 14.31 6.64
C ASN A 195 11.32 13.52 6.76
N VAL A 196 11.25 12.18 6.75
CA VAL A 196 12.42 11.31 6.91
C VAL A 196 12.38 10.17 5.89
N ARG A 197 13.48 10.00 5.16
CA ARG A 197 13.64 8.87 4.22
C ARG A 197 13.69 7.58 5.02
N GLY A 198 13.00 6.56 4.52
CA GLY A 198 13.05 5.25 5.15
C GLY A 198 12.67 4.11 4.23
N LEU A 199 11.71 4.32 3.33
CA LEU A 199 11.28 3.27 2.42
C LEU A 199 12.40 2.92 1.43
N GLU A 200 12.79 1.65 1.42
CA GLU A 200 13.70 1.06 0.45
C GLU A 200 12.99 -0.11 -0.25
N VAL A 201 13.05 -0.16 -1.58
CA VAL A 201 12.49 -1.25 -2.41
C VAL A 201 13.63 -2.00 -3.10
N MET A 202 13.48 -3.30 -3.27
CA MET A 202 14.46 -4.12 -3.98
C MET A 202 14.20 -4.06 -5.49
N THR A 203 15.19 -3.58 -6.24
CA THR A 203 15.13 -3.52 -7.69
C THR A 203 15.32 -4.91 -8.31
N LYS A 204 14.98 -5.06 -9.60
CA LYS A 204 15.20 -6.31 -10.35
C LYS A 204 16.66 -6.77 -10.38
N ASP A 205 17.60 -5.83 -10.22
CA ASP A 205 19.03 -6.08 -10.20
C ASP A 205 19.54 -6.56 -8.81
N GLY A 206 18.64 -6.67 -7.81
CA GLY A 206 18.99 -7.06 -6.44
C GLY A 206 19.48 -5.91 -5.56
N GLU A 207 19.45 -4.67 -6.07
CA GLU A 207 19.90 -3.48 -5.36
C GLU A 207 18.75 -2.79 -4.61
N TRP A 208 19.04 -2.20 -3.45
CA TRP A 208 18.08 -1.40 -2.68
C TRP A 208 17.97 0.03 -3.23
N PHE A 209 16.78 0.41 -3.66
CA PHE A 209 16.44 1.78 -4.06
C PHE A 209 15.75 2.52 -2.91
N THR A 210 16.28 3.66 -2.48
CA THR A 210 15.67 4.51 -1.46
C THR A 210 14.67 5.49 -2.09
N PHE A 211 13.40 5.42 -1.65
CA PHE A 211 12.37 6.36 -2.06
C PHE A 211 12.67 7.76 -1.51
N GLN A 212 12.65 8.78 -2.39
CA GLN A 212 12.95 10.16 -2.01
C GLN A 212 11.74 10.85 -1.41
N LEU A 213 11.98 11.95 -0.68
CA LEU A 213 10.92 12.81 -0.18
C LEU A 213 10.43 13.68 -1.33
N SER A 214 9.12 13.68 -1.56
CA SER A 214 8.45 14.59 -2.48
C SER A 214 7.02 14.76 -1.99
N PRO A 215 6.50 16.00 -1.98
CA PRO A 215 5.15 16.27 -1.53
C PRO A 215 4.10 15.80 -2.54
N SER A 216 4.49 15.44 -3.76
CA SER A 216 3.62 15.00 -4.86
C SER A 216 3.88 13.57 -5.34
N ALA A 217 4.89 12.88 -4.80
CA ALA A 217 5.22 11.52 -5.21
C ALA A 217 4.66 10.43 -4.28
N PHE A 218 4.23 9.33 -4.90
CA PHE A 218 3.76 8.13 -4.23
C PHE A 218 4.55 6.93 -4.74
N MET A 219 4.96 6.03 -3.84
CA MET A 219 5.44 4.71 -4.23
C MET A 219 4.24 3.79 -4.36
N ILE A 220 3.97 3.31 -5.58
CA ILE A 220 2.89 2.35 -5.85
C ILE A 220 3.51 0.97 -5.97
N MET A 221 2.99 0.00 -5.21
CA MET A 221 3.57 -1.33 -5.07
C MET A 221 2.50 -2.41 -5.22
N ALA A 222 2.76 -3.43 -6.02
CA ALA A 222 1.94 -4.63 -6.03
C ALA A 222 2.24 -5.49 -4.80
N GLY A 223 1.19 -6.06 -4.22
CA GLY A 223 1.28 -7.04 -3.15
C GLY A 223 1.09 -8.48 -3.62
N ASP A 224 1.09 -9.41 -2.67
CA ASP A 224 0.92 -10.84 -2.90
C ASP A 224 -0.43 -11.17 -3.58
N GLY A 225 -1.48 -10.40 -3.31
CA GLY A 225 -2.78 -10.57 -3.96
C GLY A 225 -2.71 -10.35 -5.48
N CYS A 226 -1.99 -9.30 -5.92
CA CYS A 226 -1.79 -9.01 -7.34
C CYS A 226 -0.84 -10.01 -8.01
N LEU A 227 0.19 -10.47 -7.30
CA LEU A 227 1.07 -11.54 -7.77
C LEU A 227 0.29 -12.82 -8.12
N ALA A 228 -0.58 -13.27 -7.22
CA ALA A 228 -1.41 -14.47 -7.46
C ALA A 228 -2.44 -14.23 -8.57
N TRP A 229 -3.15 -13.09 -8.54
CA TRP A 229 -4.12 -12.72 -9.57
C TRP A 229 -3.52 -12.69 -10.98
N SER A 230 -2.31 -12.15 -11.14
CA SER A 230 -1.62 -12.05 -12.44
C SER A 230 -0.93 -13.35 -12.90
N ASN A 231 -1.11 -14.45 -12.17
CA ASN A 231 -0.43 -15.74 -12.37
C ASN A 231 1.11 -15.62 -12.34
N GLY A 232 1.65 -14.75 -11.47
CA GLY A 232 3.10 -14.55 -11.36
C GLY A 232 3.71 -13.52 -12.32
N ARG A 233 2.90 -12.87 -13.18
CA ARG A 233 3.41 -11.86 -14.14
C ARG A 233 3.82 -10.56 -13.45
N ILE A 234 2.99 -10.05 -12.55
CA ILE A 234 3.32 -8.89 -11.71
C ILE A 234 4.02 -9.38 -10.45
N LYS A 235 5.16 -8.79 -10.10
CA LYS A 235 5.89 -9.15 -8.87
C LYS A 235 5.29 -8.46 -7.66
N ALA A 236 5.26 -9.15 -6.53
CA ALA A 236 5.04 -8.47 -5.25
C ALA A 236 6.30 -7.69 -4.87
N CYS A 237 6.16 -6.40 -4.54
CA CYS A 237 7.28 -5.53 -4.22
C CYS A 237 7.95 -5.93 -2.90
N TYR A 238 9.19 -6.40 -2.98
CA TYR A 238 10.00 -6.68 -1.78
C TYR A 238 10.63 -5.39 -1.27
N HIS A 239 10.27 -5.00 -0.05
CA HIS A 239 10.62 -3.69 0.49
C HIS A 239 10.91 -3.75 1.99
N ARG A 240 11.57 -2.71 2.50
CA ARG A 240 11.86 -2.52 3.92
C ARG A 240 11.81 -1.06 4.30
N VAL A 241 11.85 -0.78 5.61
CA VAL A 241 12.08 0.57 6.11
C VAL A 241 13.45 0.60 6.78
N SER A 242 14.36 1.41 6.26
CA SER A 242 15.67 1.68 6.84
C SER A 242 15.80 3.16 7.17
N VAL A 243 15.49 3.53 8.42
CA VAL A 243 15.69 4.91 8.90
C VAL A 243 17.15 5.08 9.28
N ARG A 244 17.83 6.04 8.64
CA ARG A 244 19.27 6.31 8.86
C ARG A 244 19.53 7.55 9.69
N ASP A 245 18.52 8.40 9.87
CA ASP A 245 18.63 9.63 10.62
C ASP A 245 18.26 9.34 12.08
N ASP A 246 19.28 9.15 12.91
CA ASP A 246 19.11 8.97 14.35
C ASP A 246 18.34 10.17 14.94
N ASN A 247 17.45 9.88 15.89
CA ASN A 247 16.68 10.84 16.67
C ASN A 247 15.57 11.63 15.95
N GLN A 248 15.19 11.27 14.72
CA GLN A 248 14.02 11.86 14.06
C GLN A 248 12.79 10.95 14.12
N VAL A 249 11.62 11.55 14.34
CA VAL A 249 10.33 10.88 14.19
C VAL A 249 9.96 10.87 12.71
N ARG A 250 9.82 9.69 12.12
CA ARG A 250 9.37 9.52 10.74
C ARG A 250 7.86 9.28 10.72
N TYR A 251 7.14 10.12 9.96
CA TYR A 251 5.74 9.89 9.63
C TYR A 251 5.60 9.38 8.20
N SER A 252 4.75 8.38 8.00
CA SER A 252 4.34 7.93 6.67
C SER A 252 2.89 7.49 6.65
N LEU A 253 2.30 7.54 5.47
CA LEU A 253 0.96 7.05 5.19
C LEU A 253 1.08 5.86 4.24
N GLY A 254 0.33 4.80 4.50
CA GLY A 254 0.13 3.70 3.57
C GLY A 254 -1.35 3.49 3.34
N VAL A 255 -1.77 3.43 2.09
CA VAL A 255 -3.12 3.01 1.73
C VAL A 255 -3.02 1.68 0.98
N PHE A 256 -3.71 0.67 1.50
CA PHE A 256 -3.62 -0.71 1.04
C PHE A 256 -4.97 -1.13 0.48
N SER A 257 -5.00 -1.51 -0.80
CA SER A 257 -6.20 -2.04 -1.43
C SER A 257 -6.33 -3.54 -1.20
N TYR A 258 -7.50 -3.95 -0.72
CA TYR A 258 -7.88 -5.34 -0.58
C TYR A 258 -9.12 -5.64 -1.43
N GLN A 259 -9.17 -6.82 -2.03
CA GLN A 259 -10.35 -7.36 -2.69
C GLN A 259 -11.28 -8.07 -1.70
N ARG A 260 -12.59 -7.75 -1.73
CA ARG A 260 -13.62 -8.51 -1.01
C ARG A 260 -13.87 -9.83 -1.71
N GLY A 261 -13.84 -10.93 -0.95
CA GLY A 261 -14.14 -12.26 -1.46
C GLY A 261 -12.94 -12.97 -2.07
N VAL A 262 -13.19 -13.73 -3.15
CA VAL A 262 -12.23 -14.66 -3.75
C VAL A 262 -11.42 -13.97 -4.84
N ILE A 263 -10.11 -13.99 -4.69
CA ILE A 263 -9.17 -13.69 -5.76
C ILE A 263 -8.98 -14.96 -6.60
N LYS A 264 -9.20 -14.83 -7.91
CA LYS A 264 -8.96 -15.87 -8.91
C LYS A 264 -8.09 -15.30 -10.02
N THR A 265 -7.11 -16.07 -10.47
CA THR A 265 -6.38 -15.79 -11.72
C THR A 265 -7.35 -15.84 -12.91
N PRO A 266 -7.46 -14.76 -13.71
CA PRO A 266 -8.29 -14.76 -14.92
C PRO A 266 -7.91 -15.91 -15.85
N ASP A 267 -8.91 -16.57 -16.43
CA ASP A 267 -8.68 -17.75 -17.29
C ASP A 267 -7.86 -17.38 -18.54
N GLU A 268 -7.96 -16.13 -19.01
CA GLU A 268 -7.18 -15.59 -20.12
C GLU A 268 -5.67 -15.53 -19.84
N LEU A 269 -5.27 -15.54 -18.56
CA LEU A 269 -3.88 -15.53 -18.14
C LEU A 269 -3.28 -16.94 -17.96
N ILE A 270 -4.06 -17.99 -18.26
CA ILE A 270 -3.70 -19.39 -18.09
C ILE A 270 -3.72 -20.09 -19.45
N ASN A 271 -2.59 -20.67 -19.85
CA ASN A 271 -2.46 -21.46 -21.08
C ASN A 271 -1.30 -22.46 -20.97
N GLU A 272 -0.97 -23.16 -22.05
CA GLU A 272 0.10 -24.18 -22.06
C GLU A 272 1.49 -23.60 -21.73
N GLU A 273 1.78 -22.37 -22.16
CA GLU A 273 3.04 -21.67 -21.87
C GLU A 273 3.07 -21.07 -20.46
N HIS A 274 1.89 -20.75 -19.91
CA HIS A 274 1.70 -20.17 -18.60
C HIS A 274 0.62 -20.92 -17.81
N PRO A 275 0.92 -22.14 -17.31
CA PRO A 275 -0.04 -22.94 -16.55
C PRO A 275 -0.43 -22.23 -15.24
N GLN A 276 -1.55 -22.64 -14.67
CA GLN A 276 -2.05 -22.08 -13.42
C GLN A 276 -1.04 -22.33 -12.28
N GLN A 277 -0.59 -21.26 -11.63
CA GLN A 277 0.35 -21.32 -10.50
C GLN A 277 -0.31 -21.14 -9.14
N TYR A 278 -1.55 -20.60 -9.10
CA TYR A 278 -2.28 -20.29 -7.89
C TYR A 278 -3.74 -20.73 -7.97
N LYS A 279 -4.23 -21.39 -6.92
CA LYS A 279 -5.64 -21.75 -6.71
C LYS A 279 -6.43 -20.52 -6.26
N PRO A 280 -7.73 -20.42 -6.58
CA PRO A 280 -8.58 -19.36 -6.05
C PRO A 280 -8.56 -19.33 -4.52
N PHE A 281 -8.54 -18.14 -3.93
CA PHE A 281 -8.46 -17.99 -2.48
C PHE A 281 -9.19 -16.74 -1.99
N ASN A 282 -9.73 -16.79 -0.77
CA ASN A 282 -10.29 -15.60 -0.13
C ASN A 282 -9.15 -14.71 0.40
N HIS A 283 -9.20 -13.42 0.07
CA HIS A 283 -8.12 -12.49 0.39
C HIS A 283 -7.96 -12.23 1.89
N ILE A 284 -9.07 -12.16 2.63
CA ILE A 284 -9.04 -11.95 4.08
C ILE A 284 -8.59 -13.22 4.80
N ASP A 285 -8.98 -14.40 4.31
CA ASP A 285 -8.49 -15.67 4.87
C ASP A 285 -6.97 -15.81 4.68
N PHE A 286 -6.42 -15.34 3.54
CA PHE A 286 -4.97 -15.26 3.35
C PHE A 286 -4.30 -14.33 4.37
N LEU A 287 -4.91 -13.19 4.67
CA LEU A 287 -4.40 -12.28 5.69
C LEU A 287 -4.43 -12.91 7.09
N CYS A 288 -5.49 -13.65 7.44
CA CYS A 288 -5.59 -14.42 8.68
C CYS A 288 -4.56 -15.56 8.74
N TYR A 289 -4.30 -16.23 7.62
CA TYR A 289 -3.25 -17.24 7.51
C TYR A 289 -1.87 -16.63 7.77
N TYR A 290 -1.58 -15.46 7.19
CA TYR A 290 -0.34 -14.73 7.46
C TYR A 290 -0.16 -14.41 8.94
N ASP A 291 -1.20 -13.87 9.59
CA ASP A 291 -1.15 -13.48 11.01
C ASP A 291 -0.95 -14.69 11.95
N SER A 292 -1.59 -15.83 11.62
CA SER A 292 -1.53 -17.05 12.43
C SER A 292 -0.31 -17.94 12.19
N SER A 293 0.40 -17.75 11.07
CA SER A 293 1.60 -18.52 10.75
C SER A 293 2.69 -18.30 11.82
N LYS A 294 2.89 -19.31 12.68
CA LYS A 294 3.88 -19.26 13.77
C LYS A 294 5.28 -19.20 13.16
N GLY A 295 5.86 -18.01 13.22
CA GLY A 295 7.12 -17.74 12.57
C GLY A 295 6.87 -17.24 11.15
N ARG A 296 7.54 -16.13 10.82
CA ARG A 296 7.76 -15.61 9.47
C ARG A 296 8.57 -16.63 8.66
N GLU A 297 8.13 -17.88 8.61
CA GLU A 297 8.85 -19.01 8.05
C GLU A 297 9.00 -18.78 6.57
N LYS A 298 10.19 -18.30 6.19
CA LYS A 298 11.17 -18.93 5.27
C LYS A 298 10.67 -19.62 3.99
N ALA A 299 9.40 -19.54 3.64
CA ALA A 299 8.93 -19.79 2.30
C ALA A 299 9.36 -18.58 1.46
N GLU A 300 10.06 -18.83 0.36
CA GLU A 300 10.44 -17.79 -0.61
C GLU A 300 9.22 -16.97 -1.10
N SER A 301 7.99 -17.49 -0.91
CA SER A 301 6.73 -16.77 -1.09
C SER A 301 5.60 -17.40 -0.26
N LEU A 302 5.06 -16.65 0.73
CA LEU A 302 3.94 -17.11 1.58
C LEU A 302 2.67 -17.41 0.79
N ILE A 303 2.36 -16.58 -0.21
CA ILE A 303 1.17 -16.78 -1.05
C ILE A 303 1.26 -18.08 -1.86
N LYS A 304 2.46 -18.48 -2.31
CA LYS A 304 2.67 -19.79 -2.94
C LYS A 304 2.44 -20.94 -1.96
N THR A 305 2.87 -20.80 -0.70
CA THR A 305 2.57 -21.82 0.33
C THR A 305 1.07 -21.93 0.59
N TYR A 306 0.36 -20.80 0.59
CA TYR A 306 -1.06 -20.76 0.90
C TYR A 306 -1.93 -21.31 -0.24
N CYS A 307 -1.71 -20.86 -1.47
CA CYS A 307 -2.57 -21.18 -2.60
C CYS A 307 -1.84 -21.67 -3.85
N GLY A 308 -0.56 -22.03 -3.78
CA GLY A 308 0.17 -22.59 -4.92
C GLY A 308 -0.44 -23.88 -5.49
N VAL A 309 -0.23 -24.11 -6.78
CA VAL A 309 -0.52 -25.36 -7.49
C VAL A 309 0.68 -26.28 -7.47
#